data_AF-A0A5C2LHD0-F1
#
_entry.id   AF-A0A5C2LHD0-F1
#
_cell.length_a   1.000
_cell.length_b   1.000
_cell.length_c   1.000
_cell.angle_alpha   90.00
_cell.angle_beta   90.00
_cell.angle_gamma   90.00
#
_symmetry.space_group_name_H-M   'P 1'
#
loop_
_entity.id
_entity.type
_entity.pdbx_description
1 polymer ?
#
loop_
_entity_poly.entity_id
_entity_poly.type
_entity_poly.pdbx_seq_one_letter_code
_entity_poly.pdbx_strand_id
1 'polypeptide(L)'
;MDLYFERYPGVPEYMERTRAQAKEQGYVETLDGRRLYLPDIKSSNGARRAGAERAAINAPMQGTAADIIKRAMIAVDEWLRSEKPRVRMIMQVHDELVFEVHKDELDAVSKRSTN
;
A
#
# COMPACT_ATOMS: atom_id res chain seq x y z
N MET A 1 -1.99 -1.33 26.76
CA MET A 1 -2.14 -1.74 25.35
C MET A 1 -3.53 -2.34 25.12
N ASP A 2 -4.15 -2.87 26.18
CA ASP A 2 -5.41 -3.65 26.11
C ASP A 2 -6.63 -2.81 25.70
N LEU A 3 -6.79 -1.59 26.23
CA LEU A 3 -7.94 -0.71 25.89
C LEU A 3 -8.05 -0.41 24.37
N TYR A 4 -6.92 -0.35 23.67
CA TYR A 4 -6.92 -0.14 22.21
C TYR A 4 -7.45 -1.37 21.46
N PHE A 5 -7.02 -2.56 21.85
CA PHE A 5 -7.48 -3.81 21.24
C PHE A 5 -8.89 -4.21 21.65
N GLU A 6 -9.32 -3.85 22.86
CA GLU A 6 -10.72 -3.97 23.29
C GLU A 6 -11.64 -3.11 22.41
N ARG A 7 -11.19 -1.90 22.04
CA ARG A 7 -11.94 -1.00 21.15
C ARG A 7 -11.91 -1.43 19.68
N TYR A 8 -10.83 -2.08 19.26
CA TYR A 8 -10.61 -2.51 17.87
C TYR A 8 -10.22 -4.00 17.81
N PRO A 9 -11.15 -4.93 18.09
CA PRO A 9 -10.85 -6.37 18.18
C PRO A 9 -10.42 -6.99 16.84
N GLY A 10 -10.80 -6.38 15.71
CA GLY A 10 -10.37 -6.85 14.39
C GLY A 10 -8.86 -6.74 14.14
N VAL A 11 -8.15 -5.88 14.89
CA VAL A 11 -6.70 -5.72 14.74
C VAL A 11 -5.94 -6.99 15.20
N PRO A 12 -6.09 -7.49 16.43
CA PRO A 12 -5.43 -8.72 16.85
C PRO A 12 -5.87 -9.93 16.04
N GLU A 13 -7.15 -10.01 15.65
CA GLU A 13 -7.65 -11.06 14.75
C GLU A 13 -6.93 -11.07 13.40
N TYR A 14 -6.76 -9.89 12.78
CA TYR A 14 -5.99 -9.75 11.55
C TYR A 14 -4.54 -10.17 11.74
N MET A 15 -3.90 -9.76 12.84
CA MET A 15 -2.50 -10.10 13.11
C MET A 15 -2.31 -11.61 13.25
N GLU A 16 -3.18 -12.29 14.00
CA GLU A 16 -3.11 -13.75 14.16
C GLU A 16 -3.38 -14.49 12.85
N ARG A 17 -4.45 -14.11 12.15
CA ARG A 17 -4.81 -14.73 10.85
C ARG A 17 -3.68 -14.60 9.84
N THR A 18 -3.06 -13.43 9.74
CA THR A 18 -1.98 -13.17 8.80
C THR A 18 -0.71 -13.94 9.16
N ARG A 19 -0.37 -14.05 10.45
CA ARG A 19 0.73 -14.90 10.92
C ARG A 19 0.49 -16.38 10.59
N ALA A 20 -0.72 -16.88 10.83
CA ALA A 20 -1.08 -18.26 10.54
C ALA A 20 -0.98 -18.55 9.03
N GLN A 21 -1.56 -17.69 8.19
CA GLN A 21 -1.49 -17.80 6.74
C GLN A 21 -0.03 -17.80 6.24
N ALA A 22 0.80 -16.86 6.74
CA ALA A 22 2.20 -16.78 6.37
C ALA A 22 2.98 -18.05 6.73
N LYS A 23 2.70 -18.64 7.90
CA LYS A 23 3.31 -19.90 8.34
C LYS A 23 2.87 -21.07 7.49
N GLU A 24 1.60 -21.14 7.10
CA GLU A 24 1.08 -22.21 6.27
C GLU A 24 1.67 -22.14 4.85
N GLN A 25 1.50 -20.99 4.19
CA GLN A 25 1.75 -20.79 2.77
C GLN A 25 3.20 -20.39 2.44
N GLY A 26 3.93 -19.82 3.41
CA GLY A 26 5.29 -19.31 3.21
C GLY A 26 5.35 -17.90 2.59
N TYR A 27 4.20 -17.27 2.35
CA TYR A 27 4.09 -15.92 1.81
C TYR A 27 2.81 -15.23 2.32
N VAL A 28 2.72 -13.92 2.08
CA VAL A 28 1.51 -13.11 2.25
C VAL A 28 1.20 -12.36 0.95
N GLU A 29 -0.03 -11.88 0.79
CA GLU A 29 -0.47 -11.19 -0.44
C GLU A 29 -1.07 -9.82 -0.13
N THR A 30 -0.94 -8.87 -1.06
CA THR A 30 -1.73 -7.63 -1.06
C THR A 30 -3.17 -7.91 -1.50
N LEU A 31 -4.08 -6.94 -1.38
CA LEU A 31 -5.47 -7.10 -1.85
C LEU A 31 -5.57 -7.48 -3.34
N ASP A 32 -4.59 -7.05 -4.15
CA ASP A 32 -4.55 -7.35 -5.59
C ASP A 32 -3.72 -8.60 -5.93
N GLY A 33 -3.40 -9.42 -4.92
CA GLY A 33 -2.74 -10.71 -5.10
C GLY A 33 -1.22 -10.64 -5.29
N ARG A 34 -0.58 -9.48 -5.08
CA ARG A 34 0.88 -9.39 -5.14
C ARG A 34 1.51 -10.08 -3.93
N ARG A 35 2.34 -11.09 -4.19
CA ARG A 35 2.96 -11.94 -3.14
C ARG A 35 4.24 -11.35 -2.57
N LEU A 36 4.42 -11.49 -1.26
CA LEU A 36 5.70 -11.36 -0.56
C LEU A 36 6.05 -12.69 0.11
N TYR A 37 7.12 -13.32 -0.35
CA TYR A 37 7.65 -14.55 0.22
C TYR A 37 8.47 -14.28 1.49
N LEU A 38 8.28 -15.11 2.51
CA LEU A 38 8.85 -14.95 3.83
C LEU A 38 9.72 -16.17 4.19
N PRO A 39 10.96 -16.26 3.67
CA PRO A 39 11.79 -17.45 3.82
C PRO A 39 12.08 -17.83 5.28
N ASP A 40 12.14 -16.83 6.16
CA ASP A 40 12.42 -17.02 7.59
C ASP A 40 11.17 -17.33 8.45
N ILE A 41 9.97 -17.43 7.87
CA ILE A 41 8.73 -17.61 8.65
C ILE A 41 8.67 -18.96 9.39
N LYS A 42 9.42 -19.95 8.92
CA LYS A 42 9.61 -21.28 9.55
C LYS A 42 10.99 -21.44 10.19
N SER A 43 11.76 -20.36 10.34
CA SER A 43 13.12 -20.42 10.89
C SER A 43 13.11 -20.98 12.33
N SER A 44 14.06 -21.85 12.63
CA SER A 44 14.33 -22.31 14.00
C SER A 44 14.91 -21.19 14.87
N ASN A 45 15.54 -20.19 14.25
CA ASN A 45 16.01 -18.98 14.92
C ASN A 45 14.81 -18.07 15.26
N GLY A 46 14.53 -17.94 16.56
CA GLY A 46 13.39 -17.16 17.06
C GLY A 46 13.40 -15.68 16.64
N ALA A 47 14.57 -15.04 16.57
CA ALA A 47 14.67 -13.63 16.17
C ALA A 47 14.35 -13.43 14.68
N ARG A 48 14.85 -14.32 13.81
CA ARG A 48 14.53 -14.28 12.37
C ARG A 48 13.05 -14.55 12.13
N ARG A 49 12.49 -15.55 12.81
CA ARG A 49 11.06 -15.87 12.74
C ARG A 49 10.19 -14.70 13.19
N ALA A 50 10.51 -14.07 14.32
CA ALA A 50 9.77 -12.89 14.79
C ALA A 50 9.89 -11.68 13.83
N GLY A 51 11.02 -11.53 13.16
CA GLY A 51 11.18 -10.56 12.08
C GLY A 51 10.24 -10.85 10.90
N ALA A 52 10.20 -12.10 10.45
CA ALA A 52 9.32 -12.54 9.37
C ALA A 52 7.83 -12.41 9.74
N GLU A 53 7.44 -12.73 10.97
CA GLU A 53 6.05 -12.55 11.45
C GLU A 53 5.64 -11.08 11.47
N ARG A 54 6.53 -10.16 11.87
CA ARG A 54 6.26 -8.71 11.78
C ARG A 54 6.13 -8.24 10.34
N ALA A 55 7.00 -8.71 9.45
CA ALA A 55 6.92 -8.41 8.03
C ALA A 55 5.61 -8.94 7.41
N ALA A 56 5.18 -10.14 7.80
CA ALA A 56 3.93 -10.75 7.34
C ALA A 56 2.70 -9.86 7.61
N ILE A 57 2.65 -9.20 8.77
CA ILE A 57 1.51 -8.36 9.17
C ILE A 57 1.53 -7.02 8.41
N ASN A 58 2.70 -6.41 8.30
CA ASN A 58 2.85 -5.05 7.76
C ASN A 58 2.88 -5.02 6.22
N ALA A 59 3.48 -6.03 5.59
CA ALA A 59 3.69 -6.03 4.16
C ALA A 59 2.40 -6.03 3.32
N PRO A 60 1.33 -6.77 3.67
CA PRO A 60 0.05 -6.68 2.96
C PRO A 60 -0.55 -5.28 3.01
N MET A 61 -0.52 -4.63 4.18
CA MET A 61 -1.08 -3.30 4.38
C MET A 61 -0.31 -2.25 3.57
N GLN A 62 1.02 -2.21 3.71
CA GLN A 62 1.88 -1.29 2.96
C GLN A 62 1.87 -1.59 1.45
N GLY A 63 1.90 -2.88 1.10
CA GLY A 63 1.89 -3.32 -0.29
C GLY A 63 0.58 -2.96 -0.99
N THR A 64 -0.56 -3.10 -0.31
CA THR A 64 -1.86 -2.69 -0.83
C THR A 64 -1.92 -1.18 -1.06
N ALA A 65 -1.44 -0.37 -0.11
CA ALA A 65 -1.35 1.08 -0.31
C ALA A 65 -0.47 1.44 -1.52
N ALA A 66 0.66 0.74 -1.68
CA ALA A 66 1.53 0.90 -2.84
C ALA A 66 0.88 0.46 -4.16
N ASP A 67 -0.02 -0.54 -4.13
CA ASP A 67 -0.74 -0.98 -5.32
C ASP A 67 -1.84 0.04 -5.71
N ILE A 68 -2.54 0.60 -4.72
CA ILE A 68 -3.52 1.67 -4.93
C ILE A 68 -2.88 2.90 -5.58
N ILE A 69 -1.79 3.43 -5.01
CA ILE A 69 -1.16 4.65 -5.55
C ILE A 69 -0.60 4.41 -6.95
N LYS A 70 -0.03 3.23 -7.23
CA LYS A 70 0.47 2.91 -8.57
C LYS A 70 -0.64 2.85 -9.61
N ARG A 71 -1.83 2.34 -9.26
CA ARG A 71 -2.99 2.40 -10.16
C ARG A 71 -3.47 3.82 -10.38
N ALA A 72 -3.52 4.64 -9.33
CA ALA A 72 -3.85 6.06 -9.47
C ALA A 72 -2.86 6.77 -10.41
N MET A 73 -1.56 6.48 -10.30
CA MET A 73 -0.54 7.00 -11.21
C MET A 73 -0.79 6.60 -12.68
N ILE A 74 -1.17 5.35 -12.95
CA ILE A 74 -1.50 4.89 -14.31
C ILE A 74 -2.73 5.64 -14.85
N ALA A 75 -3.79 5.74 -14.05
CA ALA A 75 -5.01 6.47 -14.45
C ALA A 75 -4.73 7.96 -14.74
N VAL A 76 -3.88 8.59 -13.93
CA VAL A 76 -3.43 9.97 -14.15
C VAL A 76 -2.60 10.09 -15.42
N ASP A 77 -1.67 9.16 -15.70
CA ASP A 77 -0.88 9.16 -16.95
C ASP A 77 -1.78 9.02 -18.19
N GLU A 78 -2.79 8.14 -18.15
CA GLU A 78 -3.78 8.01 -19.22
C GLU A 78 -4.58 9.30 -19.45
N TRP A 79 -4.99 9.98 -18.38
CA TRP A 79 -5.64 11.29 -18.45
C TRP A 79 -4.72 12.36 -19.06
N LEU A 80 -3.47 12.46 -18.59
CA LEU A 80 -2.50 13.44 -19.11
C LEU A 80 -2.21 13.22 -20.60
N ARG A 81 -2.18 11.97 -21.07
CA ARG A 81 -1.98 11.65 -22.49
C ARG A 81 -3.20 11.95 -23.36
N SER A 82 -4.40 11.78 -22.84
CA SER A 82 -5.65 11.96 -23.59
C SER A 82 -6.05 13.43 -23.71
N GLU A 83 -6.09 14.15 -22.60
CA GLU A 83 -6.52 15.57 -22.57
C GLU A 83 -5.38 16.54 -22.85
N LYS A 84 -4.12 16.09 -22.71
CA LYS A 84 -2.90 16.89 -22.91
C LYS A 84 -2.93 18.27 -22.22
N PRO A 85 -3.34 18.35 -20.93
CA PRO A 85 -3.23 19.60 -20.19
C PRO A 85 -1.76 20.01 -20.04
N ARG A 86 -1.52 21.29 -19.79
CA ARG A 86 -0.22 21.85 -19.38
C ARG A 86 0.07 21.54 -17.91
N VAL A 87 0.07 20.25 -17.60
CA VAL A 87 0.35 19.67 -16.28
C VAL A 87 1.35 18.54 -16.42
N ARG A 88 2.22 18.41 -15.43
CA ARG A 88 3.18 17.32 -15.34
C ARG A 88 3.23 16.77 -13.93
N MET A 89 3.11 15.45 -13.77
CA MET A 89 3.47 14.78 -12.52
C MET A 89 4.99 14.81 -12.36
N ILE A 90 5.47 15.35 -11.25
CA ILE A 90 6.90 15.55 -10.98
C ILE A 90 7.44 14.48 -10.01
N MET A 91 6.64 14.11 -9.01
CA MET A 91 7.09 13.22 -7.94
C MET A 91 5.91 12.43 -7.33
N GLN A 92 6.22 11.26 -6.79
CA GLN A 92 5.36 10.53 -5.88
C GLN A 92 6.10 10.37 -4.54
N VAL A 93 5.41 10.64 -3.43
CA VAL A 93 5.93 10.52 -2.07
C VAL A 93 4.90 9.74 -1.24
N HIS A 94 5.14 8.45 -1.02
CA HIS A 94 4.22 7.56 -0.29
C HIS A 94 2.78 7.56 -0.86
N ASP A 95 1.87 8.30 -0.26
CA ASP A 95 0.46 8.44 -0.66
C ASP A 95 0.16 9.76 -1.40
N GLU A 96 1.19 10.58 -1.68
CA GLU A 96 1.08 11.87 -2.35
C GLU A 96 1.62 11.83 -3.78
N LEU A 97 0.91 12.49 -4.70
CA LEU A 97 1.36 12.78 -6.07
C LEU A 97 1.52 14.28 -6.24
N VAL A 98 2.72 14.72 -6.64
CA VAL A 98 3.09 16.13 -6.78
C VAL A 98 3.09 16.51 -8.25
N PHE A 99 2.42 17.61 -8.58
CA PHE A 99 2.24 18.10 -9.95
C PHE A 99 2.78 19.52 -10.12
N GLU A 100 3.37 19.78 -11.28
CA GLU A 100 3.62 21.12 -11.79
C GLU A 100 2.50 21.47 -12.78
N VAL A 101 1.85 22.61 -12.58
CA VAL A 101 0.62 23.01 -13.29
C VAL A 101 0.79 24.41 -13.85
N HIS A 102 0.48 24.61 -15.13
CA HIS A 102 0.41 25.95 -15.69
C HIS A 102 -0.73 26.74 -15.02
N LYS A 103 -0.45 27.98 -14.63
CA LYS A 103 -1.36 28.82 -13.82
C LYS A 103 -2.80 28.87 -14.35
N ASP A 104 -2.97 29.03 -15.67
CA ASP A 104 -4.30 29.12 -16.29
C ASP A 104 -5.14 27.83 -16.19
N GLU A 105 -4.53 26.69 -15.86
CA GLU A 105 -5.21 25.39 -15.79
C GLU A 105 -5.42 24.90 -14.36
N LEU A 106 -4.95 25.66 -13.36
CA LEU A 106 -5.00 25.28 -11.95
C LEU A 106 -6.39 24.85 -11.48
N ASP A 107 -7.42 25.65 -11.80
CA ASP A 107 -8.80 25.39 -11.36
C ASP A 107 -9.40 24.14 -12.03
N ALA A 108 -9.10 23.92 -13.31
CA ALA A 108 -9.59 22.77 -14.05
C ALA A 108 -8.97 21.46 -13.52
N VAL A 109 -7.65 21.49 -13.31
CA VAL A 109 -6.85 20.37 -12.84
C VAL A 109 -7.20 20.00 -11.40
N SER A 110 -7.32 21.00 -10.51
CA SER A 110 -7.66 20.79 -9.10
C SER A 110 -9.00 20.07 -8.94
N LYS A 111 -10.06 20.52 -9.64
CA LYS A 111 -11.39 19.90 -9.61
C LYS A 111 -11.42 18.47 -10.15
N ARG A 112 -10.53 18.17 -11.10
CA ARG A 112 -10.42 16.83 -11.70
C ARG A 112 -9.67 15.86 -10.77
N SER A 113 -8.67 16.36 -10.04
CA SER A 113 -7.85 15.55 -9.12
C SER A 113 -8.52 15.20 -7.79
N THR A 114 -9.66 15.81 -7.45
CA THR A 114 -10.41 15.58 -6.20
C THR A 114 -11.66 14.70 -6.35
N ASN A 115 -11.98 14.25 -7.57
CA ASN A 115 -13.09 13.33 -7.88
C ASN A 115 -12.56 11.97 -8.36
#